data_AF-A0A820NN31-F1
#
_entry.id   AF-A0A820NN31-F1
#
_cell.length_a   1.000
_cell.length_b   1.000
_cell.length_c   1.000
_cell.angle_alpha   90.00
_cell.angle_beta   90.00
_cell.angle_gamma   90.00
#
_symmetry.space_group_name_H-M   'P 1'
#
loop_
_entity.id
_entity.type
_entity.pdbx_description
1 polymer ?
#
loop_
_entity_poly.entity_id
_entity_poly.type
_entity_poly.pdbx_seq_one_letter_code
_entity_poly.pdbx_strand_id
1 'polypeptide(L)'
;CKDLPDISIMTTKLQSDMNTLKGRQFSNGGFGYWTNRNDSYADPFVSVHAAHCLVVVIKKQICNVDMYMLKNVSNYLTNIESEIDKLPYSKHWCETTRFSLISYALYVRAKHLQIIANEALELFARSGLNKLSLEALGWLLISLSTEKNDKTDQLIETIYKH
;
A
#
# COMPACT_ATOMS: atom_id res chain seq x y z
N CYS A 1 -8.75 -22.82 24.45
CA CYS A 1 -7.95 -22.62 23.23
C CYS A 1 -6.90 -23.72 23.14
N LYS A 2 -7.22 -24.89 22.56
CA LYS A 2 -6.29 -26.03 22.43
C LYS A 2 -5.87 -26.32 20.98
N ASP A 3 -6.39 -25.54 20.01
CA ASP A 3 -6.28 -25.84 18.58
C ASP A 3 -5.55 -24.75 17.77
N LEU A 4 -4.94 -23.76 18.44
CA LEU A 4 -4.09 -22.79 17.74
C LEU A 4 -2.69 -23.37 17.57
N PRO A 5 -2.09 -23.30 16.36
CA PRO A 5 -0.73 -23.75 16.13
C PRO A 5 0.25 -22.97 17.01
N ASP A 6 1.36 -23.61 17.36
CA ASP A 6 2.43 -22.98 18.13
C ASP A 6 3.01 -21.77 17.37
N ILE A 7 3.39 -20.73 18.12
CA ILE A 7 3.92 -19.48 17.58
C ILE A 7 5.17 -19.76 16.73
N SER A 8 6.03 -20.70 17.15
CA SER A 8 7.24 -21.04 16.40
C SER A 8 6.94 -21.64 15.03
N ILE A 9 5.87 -22.45 14.92
CA ILE A 9 5.41 -23.05 13.65
C ILE A 9 4.87 -21.95 12.73
N MET A 10 4.08 -21.02 13.28
CA MET A 10 3.57 -19.88 12.51
C MET A 10 4.69 -18.99 11.98
N THR A 11 5.68 -18.66 12.81
CA THR A 11 6.82 -17.84 12.39
C THR A 11 7.66 -18.54 11.31
N THR A 12 7.88 -19.85 11.44
CA THR A 12 8.60 -20.65 10.44
C THR A 12 7.86 -20.67 9.10
N LYS A 13 6.54 -20.86 9.13
CA LYS A 13 5.71 -20.84 7.94
C LYS A 13 5.74 -19.46 7.27
N LEU A 14 5.61 -18.40 8.07
CA LEU A 14 5.68 -17.02 7.57
C LEU A 14 7.04 -16.73 6.91
N GLN A 15 8.15 -17.19 7.48
CA GLN A 15 9.47 -17.03 6.86
C GLN A 15 9.58 -17.73 5.50
N SER A 16 9.00 -18.92 5.37
CA SER A 16 8.91 -19.64 4.09
C SER A 16 8.03 -18.88 3.07
N ASP A 17 6.94 -18.29 3.53
CA ASP A 17 6.05 -17.48 2.69
C ASP A 17 6.73 -16.19 2.23
N MET A 18 7.57 -15.55 3.06
CA MET A 18 8.38 -14.40 2.66
C MET A 18 9.39 -14.75 1.55
N ASN A 19 10.03 -15.92 1.65
CA ASN A 19 10.94 -16.40 0.60
C ASN A 19 10.19 -16.68 -0.71
N THR A 20 8.99 -17.28 -0.61
CA THR A 20 8.11 -17.49 -1.75
C THR A 20 7.67 -16.18 -2.39
N LEU A 21 7.26 -15.21 -1.58
CA LEU A 21 6.83 -13.89 -2.04
C LEU A 21 7.96 -13.16 -2.76
N LYS A 22 9.18 -13.19 -2.20
CA LYS A 22 10.39 -12.62 -2.85
C LYS A 22 10.59 -13.16 -4.27
N GLY A 23 10.42 -14.47 -4.46
CA GLY A 23 10.53 -15.10 -5.79
C GLY A 23 9.45 -14.70 -6.79
N ARG A 24 8.33 -14.12 -6.32
CA ARG A 24 7.19 -13.69 -7.14
C ARG A 24 7.21 -12.20 -7.48
N GLN A 25 8.13 -11.42 -6.91
CA GLN A 25 8.22 -10.00 -7.20
C GLN A 25 8.56 -9.78 -8.69
N PHE A 26 7.89 -8.81 -9.30
CA PHE A 26 8.16 -8.36 -10.65
C PHE A 26 9.41 -7.47 -10.69
N SER A 27 9.98 -7.28 -11.88
CA SER A 27 11.15 -6.42 -12.09
C SER A 27 10.89 -4.95 -11.74
N ASN A 28 9.65 -4.47 -11.88
CA ASN A 28 9.24 -3.13 -11.45
C ASN A 28 8.96 -3.04 -9.93
N GLY A 29 9.11 -4.15 -9.18
CA GLY A 29 8.94 -4.21 -7.73
C GLY A 29 7.53 -4.56 -7.25
N GLY A 30 6.56 -4.64 -8.15
CA GLY A 30 5.18 -5.03 -7.82
C GLY A 30 4.98 -6.54 -7.66
N PHE A 31 3.74 -6.92 -7.34
CA PHE A 31 3.28 -8.31 -7.16
C PHE A 31 2.02 -8.57 -7.97
N GLY A 32 1.84 -9.82 -8.41
CA GLY A 32 0.63 -10.32 -9.08
C GLY A 32 -0.08 -11.38 -8.24
N TYR A 33 -1.23 -11.86 -8.71
CA TYR A 33 -2.04 -12.87 -8.02
C TYR A 33 -1.32 -14.22 -7.90
N TRP A 34 -0.53 -14.58 -8.91
CA TRP A 34 0.10 -15.90 -9.02
C TRP A 34 1.62 -15.78 -8.97
N THR A 35 2.26 -15.56 -10.12
CA THR A 35 3.70 -15.43 -10.27
C THR A 35 4.02 -14.50 -11.43
N ASN A 36 5.22 -13.93 -11.41
CA ASN A 36 5.76 -13.14 -12.52
C ASN A 36 5.94 -13.93 -13.84
N ARG A 37 5.69 -15.25 -13.86
CA ARG A 37 5.67 -16.08 -15.07
C ARG A 37 4.26 -16.27 -15.63
N ASN A 38 3.24 -16.20 -14.77
CA ASN A 38 1.84 -16.43 -15.13
C ASN A 38 1.09 -15.14 -15.40
N ASP A 39 1.41 -14.10 -14.62
CA ASP A 39 0.76 -12.80 -14.70
C ASP A 39 1.53 -11.92 -15.68
N SER A 40 0.80 -11.26 -16.59
CA SER A 40 1.41 -10.34 -17.56
C SER A 40 1.90 -9.04 -16.92
N TYR A 41 1.34 -8.66 -15.77
CA TYR A 41 1.63 -7.39 -15.08
C TYR A 41 1.53 -7.58 -13.57
N ALA A 42 2.26 -6.75 -12.82
CA ALA A 42 1.99 -6.57 -11.40
C ALA A 42 0.63 -5.89 -11.21
N ASP A 43 -0.22 -6.47 -10.34
CA ASP A 43 -1.51 -5.90 -10.00
C ASP A 43 -1.34 -4.83 -8.90
N PRO A 44 -1.86 -3.60 -9.07
CA PRO A 44 -1.68 -2.52 -8.11
C PRO A 44 -2.26 -2.86 -6.73
N PHE A 45 -3.43 -3.48 -6.68
CA PHE A 45 -4.07 -3.84 -5.40
C PHE A 45 -3.23 -4.90 -4.67
N VAL A 46 -2.84 -5.96 -5.38
CA VAL A 46 -2.01 -7.03 -4.80
C VAL A 46 -0.67 -6.47 -4.33
N SER A 47 -0.07 -5.56 -5.10
CA SER A 47 1.20 -4.92 -4.77
C SER A 47 1.11 -4.08 -3.49
N VAL A 48 0.07 -3.23 -3.38
CA VAL A 48 -0.16 -2.41 -2.17
C VAL A 48 -0.46 -3.29 -0.96
N HIS A 49 -1.26 -4.34 -1.14
CA HIS A 49 -1.60 -5.26 -0.06
C HIS A 49 -0.39 -6.07 0.42
N ALA A 50 0.44 -6.59 -0.49
CA ALA A 50 1.68 -7.27 -0.15
C ALA A 50 2.63 -6.33 0.60
N ALA A 51 2.79 -5.09 0.13
CA ALA A 51 3.59 -4.08 0.83
C ALA A 51 3.08 -3.80 2.24
N HIS A 52 1.77 -3.67 2.43
CA HIS A 52 1.17 -3.49 3.75
C HIS A 52 1.54 -4.63 4.70
N CYS A 53 1.43 -5.88 4.24
CA CYS A 53 1.83 -7.05 5.00
C CYS A 53 3.31 -7.01 5.39
N LEU A 54 4.21 -6.64 4.47
CA LEU A 54 5.63 -6.49 4.76
C LEU A 54 5.89 -5.44 5.85
N VAL A 55 5.23 -4.28 5.75
CA VAL A 55 5.33 -3.21 6.74
C VAL A 55 4.84 -3.68 8.12
N VAL A 56 3.75 -4.45 8.17
CA VAL A 56 3.25 -5.03 9.42
C VAL A 56 4.27 -5.98 10.03
N VAL A 57 4.83 -6.90 9.24
CA VAL A 57 5.84 -7.87 9.69
C VAL A 57 7.06 -7.17 10.26
N ILE A 58 7.56 -6.13 9.58
CA ILE A 58 8.72 -5.34 10.02
C ILE A 58 8.42 -4.62 11.34
N LYS A 59 7.29 -3.90 11.42
CA LYS A 59 6.93 -3.13 12.62
C LYS A 59 6.69 -4.01 13.84
N LYS A 60 6.20 -5.23 13.61
CA LYS A 60 5.93 -6.22 14.65
C LYS A 60 7.13 -7.15 14.91
N GLN A 61 8.21 -7.03 14.14
CA GLN A 61 9.43 -7.83 14.26
C GLN A 61 9.15 -9.34 14.27
N ILE A 62 8.21 -9.80 13.43
CA ILE A 62 7.72 -11.19 13.47
C ILE A 62 8.73 -12.16 12.82
N CYS A 63 9.27 -11.79 11.66
CA CYS A 63 10.28 -12.56 10.94
C CYS A 63 11.16 -11.64 10.07
N ASN A 64 12.19 -12.21 9.45
CA ASN A 64 13.10 -11.45 8.60
C ASN A 64 12.46 -11.14 7.25
N VAL A 65 12.51 -9.87 6.86
CA VAL A 65 12.09 -9.39 5.54
C VAL A 65 13.32 -9.00 4.73
N ASP A 66 13.37 -9.44 3.47
CA ASP A 66 14.44 -9.07 2.56
C ASP A 66 14.36 -7.57 2.21
N MET A 67 15.44 -6.84 2.49
CA MET A 67 15.49 -5.39 2.32
C MET A 67 15.44 -4.95 0.85
N TYR A 68 15.90 -5.78 -0.10
CA TYR A 68 15.79 -5.47 -1.52
C TYR A 68 14.34 -5.61 -1.99
N MET A 69 13.64 -6.68 -1.57
CA MET A 69 12.21 -6.85 -1.83
C MET A 69 11.40 -5.66 -1.31
N LEU A 70 11.66 -5.25 -0.07
CA LEU A 70 11.00 -4.09 0.55
C LEU A 70 11.29 -2.79 -0.21
N LYS A 71 12.56 -2.56 -0.57
CA LYS A 71 12.96 -1.36 -1.33
C LYS A 71 12.26 -1.32 -2.69
N ASN A 72 12.22 -2.45 -3.40
CA ASN A 72 11.61 -2.54 -4.71
C ASN A 72 10.10 -2.27 -4.67
N VAL A 73 9.39 -2.85 -3.71
CA VAL A 73 7.95 -2.57 -3.59
C VAL A 73 7.70 -1.13 -3.11
N SER A 74 8.56 -0.57 -2.28
CA SER A 74 8.48 0.85 -1.90
C SER A 74 8.63 1.78 -3.11
N ASN A 75 9.53 1.45 -4.03
CA ASN A 75 9.68 2.17 -5.30
C ASN A 75 8.44 2.01 -6.18
N TYR A 76 7.86 0.81 -6.25
CA TYR A 76 6.60 0.59 -6.96
C TYR A 76 5.46 1.47 -6.38
N LEU A 77 5.31 1.52 -5.06
CA LEU A 77 4.29 2.36 -4.40
C LEU A 77 4.52 3.86 -4.61
N THR A 78 5.78 4.30 -4.69
CA THR A 78 6.10 5.70 -5.00
C THR A 78 5.65 6.08 -6.40
N ASN A 79 5.70 5.12 -7.34
CA ASN A 79 5.32 5.33 -8.74
C ASN A 79 3.91 4.78 -9.06
N ILE A 80 3.06 4.54 -8.05
CA ILE A 80 1.81 3.78 -8.19
C ILE A 80 0.88 4.36 -9.27
N GLU A 81 0.79 5.68 -9.40
CA GLU A 81 -0.03 6.31 -10.46
C GLU A 81 0.45 5.90 -11.86
N SER A 82 1.77 5.98 -12.10
CA SER A 82 2.37 5.57 -13.37
C SER A 82 2.25 4.07 -13.60
N GLU A 83 2.39 3.25 -12.55
CA GLU A 83 2.22 1.80 -12.66
C GLU A 83 0.77 1.42 -13.01
N ILE A 84 -0.22 2.13 -12.48
CA ILE A 84 -1.63 1.96 -12.86
C ILE A 84 -1.85 2.35 -14.34
N ASP A 85 -1.26 3.47 -14.78
CA ASP A 85 -1.44 3.97 -16.15
C ASP A 85 -0.85 3.07 -17.24
N LYS A 86 0.18 2.28 -16.90
CA LYS A 86 0.76 1.29 -17.81
C LYS A 86 -0.16 0.10 -18.07
N LEU A 87 -1.18 -0.12 -17.24
CA LEU A 87 -2.05 -1.30 -17.35
C LEU A 87 -3.10 -1.10 -18.43
N PRO A 88 -3.24 -2.04 -19.39
CA PRO A 88 -4.17 -1.87 -20.51
C PRO A 88 -5.65 -1.83 -20.07
N TYR A 89 -5.96 -2.40 -18.91
CA TYR A 89 -7.32 -2.47 -18.36
C TYR A 89 -7.67 -1.30 -17.44
N SER A 90 -6.70 -0.50 -16.98
CA SER A 90 -6.96 0.59 -16.03
C SER A 90 -7.76 1.75 -16.65
N LYS A 91 -7.78 1.85 -17.99
CA LYS A 91 -8.63 2.80 -18.74
C LYS A 91 -10.13 2.64 -18.50
N HIS A 92 -10.55 1.47 -17.99
CA HIS A 92 -11.96 1.18 -17.67
C HIS A 92 -12.29 1.42 -16.20
N TRP A 93 -11.30 1.80 -15.37
CA TRP A 93 -11.53 2.07 -13.96
C TRP A 93 -12.12 3.46 -13.78
N CYS A 94 -13.10 3.56 -12.89
CA CYS A 94 -13.56 4.87 -12.44
C CYS A 94 -12.46 5.55 -11.61
N GLU A 95 -12.53 6.89 -11.55
CA GLU A 95 -11.58 7.68 -10.76
C GLU A 95 -11.58 7.27 -9.28
N THR A 96 -12.75 6.93 -8.72
CA THR A 96 -12.87 6.47 -7.33
C THR A 96 -12.03 5.23 -7.03
N THR A 97 -11.99 4.24 -7.95
CA THR A 97 -11.14 3.06 -7.79
C THR A 97 -9.67 3.45 -7.79
N ARG A 98 -9.27 4.33 -8.70
CA ARG A 98 -7.89 4.81 -8.80
C ARG A 98 -7.48 5.56 -7.53
N PHE A 99 -8.29 6.51 -7.07
CA PHE A 99 -8.01 7.27 -5.86
C PHE A 99 -7.99 6.40 -4.61
N SER A 100 -8.83 5.37 -4.54
CA SER A 100 -8.80 4.41 -3.41
C SER A 100 -7.47 3.65 -3.35
N LEU A 101 -6.97 3.18 -4.50
CA LEU A 101 -5.66 2.50 -4.57
C LEU A 101 -4.49 3.43 -4.23
N ILE A 102 -4.50 4.66 -4.76
CA ILE A 102 -3.44 5.64 -4.46
C ILE A 102 -3.47 6.01 -2.97
N SER A 103 -4.66 6.23 -2.39
CA SER A 103 -4.82 6.50 -0.96
C SER A 103 -4.29 5.36 -0.10
N TYR A 104 -4.56 4.11 -0.49
CA TYR A 104 -4.04 2.94 0.20
C TYR A 104 -2.51 2.84 0.11
N ALA A 105 -1.92 3.14 -1.06
CA ALA A 105 -0.47 3.18 -1.24
C ALA A 105 0.18 4.26 -0.35
N LEU A 106 -0.40 5.46 -0.28
CA LEU A 106 0.07 6.54 0.60
C LEU A 106 0.02 6.11 2.07
N TYR A 107 -1.06 5.46 2.49
CA TYR A 107 -1.18 4.93 3.85
C TYR A 107 -0.09 3.90 4.18
N VAL A 108 0.20 2.96 3.27
CA VAL A 108 1.25 1.96 3.48
C VAL A 108 2.62 2.63 3.59
N ARG A 109 2.89 3.62 2.73
CA ARG A 109 4.13 4.42 2.77
C ARG A 109 4.27 5.21 4.07
N ALA A 110 3.20 5.86 4.52
CA ALA A 110 3.15 6.56 5.81
C ALA A 110 3.41 5.60 7.00
N LYS A 111 2.82 4.40 6.97
CA LYS A 111 3.07 3.36 8.00
C LYS A 111 4.52 2.92 8.05
N HIS A 112 5.22 3.00 6.92
CA HIS A 112 6.66 2.75 6.77
C HIS A 112 7.51 4.03 6.93
N LEU A 113 7.00 5.04 7.64
CA LEU A 113 7.72 6.26 8.01
C LEU A 113 8.20 7.11 6.84
N GLN A 114 7.57 6.97 5.66
CA GLN A 114 7.82 7.89 4.56
C GLN A 114 7.02 9.18 4.76
N ILE A 115 7.64 10.29 4.33
CA ILE A 115 7.02 11.61 4.31
C ILE A 115 6.12 11.70 3.07
N ILE A 116 4.82 11.85 3.26
CA ILE A 116 3.80 11.79 2.21
C ILE A 116 2.75 12.92 2.25
N ALA A 117 2.89 13.89 3.17
CA ALA A 117 1.83 14.90 3.38
C ALA A 117 1.48 15.69 2.11
N ASN A 118 2.49 16.11 1.34
CA ASN A 118 2.27 16.86 0.10
C ASN A 118 1.49 16.04 -0.93
N GLU A 119 1.86 14.77 -1.13
CA GLU A 119 1.18 13.88 -2.07
C GLU A 119 -0.27 13.60 -1.63
N ALA A 120 -0.51 13.44 -0.32
CA ALA A 120 -1.85 13.27 0.22
C ALA A 120 -2.72 14.52 0.04
N LEU A 121 -2.16 15.72 0.25
CA LEU A 121 -2.83 16.99 0.01
C LEU A 121 -3.16 17.17 -1.48
N GLU A 122 -2.23 16.86 -2.37
CA GLU A 122 -2.43 16.92 -3.82
C GLU A 122 -3.51 15.94 -4.29
N LEU A 123 -3.50 14.70 -3.78
CA LEU A 123 -4.53 13.73 -4.10
C LEU A 123 -5.91 14.22 -3.66
N PHE A 124 -6.02 14.77 -2.45
CA PHE A 124 -7.27 15.33 -1.95
C PHE A 124 -7.75 16.51 -2.81
N ALA A 125 -6.85 17.44 -3.15
CA ALA A 125 -7.18 18.59 -3.99
C ALA A 125 -7.69 18.19 -5.38
N ARG A 126 -7.14 17.13 -5.98
CA ARG A 126 -7.55 16.59 -7.29
C ARG A 126 -8.86 15.82 -7.25
N SER A 127 -9.07 15.01 -6.21
CA SER A 127 -10.21 14.10 -6.12
C SER A 127 -11.46 14.77 -5.55
N GLY A 128 -11.30 15.62 -4.53
CA GLY A 128 -12.39 16.13 -3.73
C GLY A 128 -13.12 15.03 -2.94
N LEU A 129 -13.98 15.43 -2.00
CA LEU A 129 -14.71 14.48 -1.15
C LEU A 129 -15.62 13.52 -1.93
N ASN A 130 -16.26 14.02 -2.99
CA ASN A 130 -17.28 13.25 -3.73
C ASN A 130 -16.72 12.05 -4.51
N LYS A 131 -15.41 12.04 -4.81
CA LYS A 131 -14.77 10.96 -5.58
C LYS A 131 -13.98 9.99 -4.71
N LEU A 132 -13.81 10.28 -3.42
CA LEU A 132 -13.13 9.42 -2.47
C LEU A 132 -14.14 8.48 -1.81
N SER A 133 -13.81 7.19 -1.77
CA SER A 133 -14.56 6.23 -0.96
C SER A 133 -14.29 6.50 0.53
N LEU A 134 -15.19 6.03 1.41
CA LEU A 134 -14.98 6.12 2.86
C LEU A 134 -13.65 5.48 3.30
N GLU A 135 -13.28 4.37 2.66
CA GLU A 135 -12.00 3.71 2.91
C GLU A 135 -10.82 4.58 2.48
N ALA A 136 -10.89 5.21 1.30
CA ALA A 136 -9.86 6.13 0.81
C ALA A 136 -9.67 7.33 1.76
N LEU A 137 -10.77 7.89 2.28
CA LEU A 137 -10.73 8.94 3.30
C LEU A 137 -10.05 8.47 4.58
N GLY A 138 -10.37 7.26 5.06
CA GLY A 138 -9.72 6.66 6.22
C GLY A 138 -8.21 6.50 6.04
N TRP A 139 -7.78 6.06 4.86
CA TRP A 139 -6.36 5.96 4.52
C TRP A 139 -5.67 7.32 4.45
N LEU A 140 -6.30 8.31 3.83
CA LEU A 140 -5.76 9.67 3.74
C LEU A 140 -5.67 10.35 5.10
N LEU A 141 -6.67 10.18 5.97
CA LEU A 141 -6.66 10.73 7.32
C LEU A 141 -5.44 10.25 8.11
N ILE A 142 -5.18 8.94 8.10
CA ILE A 142 -4.01 8.38 8.78
C ILE A 142 -2.72 8.88 8.14
N SER A 143 -2.68 9.00 6.82
CA SER A 143 -1.52 9.50 6.08
C SER A 143 -1.22 10.96 6.46
N LEU A 144 -2.22 11.84 6.42
CA LEU A 144 -2.09 13.25 6.81
C LEU A 144 -1.69 13.42 8.28
N SER A 145 -2.10 12.49 9.14
CA SER A 145 -1.77 12.54 10.58
C SER A 145 -0.31 12.23 10.91
N THR A 146 0.48 11.66 9.97
CA THR A 146 1.89 11.35 10.26
C THR A 146 2.79 12.57 10.26
N GLU A 147 2.33 13.69 9.69
CA GLU A 147 3.06 14.96 9.61
C GLU A 147 2.15 16.12 9.97
N LYS A 148 2.43 16.78 11.10
CA LYS A 148 1.66 17.95 11.53
C LYS A 148 2.15 19.20 10.82
N ASN A 149 1.24 19.85 10.09
CA ASN A 149 1.39 21.21 9.61
C ASN A 149 0.00 21.83 9.41
N ASP A 150 -0.07 23.16 9.32
CA ASP A 150 -1.34 23.88 9.27
C ASP A 150 -2.28 23.40 8.15
N LYS A 151 -1.73 22.95 7.01
CA LYS A 151 -2.52 22.47 5.86
C LYS A 151 -3.10 21.07 6.11
N THR A 152 -2.31 20.17 6.70
CA THR A 152 -2.80 18.83 7.04
C THR A 152 -3.86 18.89 8.14
N ASP A 153 -3.68 19.76 9.14
CA ASP A 153 -4.65 19.95 10.22
C ASP A 153 -5.98 20.53 9.70
N GLN A 154 -5.94 21.56 8.84
CA GLN A 154 -7.15 22.12 8.19
C GLN A 154 -7.91 21.08 7.35
N LEU A 155 -7.17 20.23 6.64
CA LEU A 155 -7.78 19.19 5.82
C LEU A 155 -8.42 18.10 6.69
N ILE A 156 -7.74 17.67 7.76
CA ILE A 156 -8.29 16.70 8.72
C ILE A 156 -9.61 17.23 9.32
N GLU A 157 -9.66 18.51 9.72
CA GLU A 157 -10.91 19.12 10.20
C GLU A 157 -12.02 19.12 9.13
N THR A 158 -11.67 19.37 7.87
CA THR A 158 -12.62 19.38 6.76
C THR A 158 -13.23 18.00 6.55
N ILE A 159 -12.42 16.95 6.64
CA ILE A 159 -12.87 15.56 6.53
C ILE A 159 -13.79 15.18 7.69
N TYR A 160 -13.51 15.63 8.92
CA TYR A 160 -14.36 15.32 10.08
C TYR A 160 -15.73 16.03 10.09
N LYS A 161 -15.86 17.16 9.37
CA LYS A 161 -17.10 17.95 9.30
C LYS A 161 -18.08 17.44 8.24
N HIS A 162 -17.68 16.47 7.42
CA HIS A 162 -18.45 15.91 6.32
C HIS A 162 -18.91 14.49 6.65
#